data_AF-A0A7S3AJR7-F1
#
_entry.id   AF-A0A7S3AJR7-F1
#
_cell.length_a   1.000
_cell.length_b   1.000
_cell.length_c   1.000
_cell.angle_alpha   90.00
_cell.angle_beta   90.00
_cell.angle_gamma   90.00
#
_symmetry.space_group_name_H-M   'P 1'
#
loop_
_entity.id
_entity.type
_entity.pdbx_description
1 polymer ?
#
loop_
_entity_poly.entity_id
_entity_poly.type
_entity_poly.pdbx_seq_one_letter_code
_entity_poly.pdbx_strand_id
1 'polypeptide(L)'
;MHDHAQSVTVLIQSCAVLINLCAGDSFERRDHAAMAGALPAIADAMRKHIGSPILQEMSFVALQNICFGNDSNGADRKAKAVEIGVLKDIVQAMTKHSDVDSLVEQGSSTLRLLVGKDKSAKQKALDAGANPKWLKTGGFLSRRLSKSG
;
A
#
# COMPACT_ATOMS: atom_id res chain seq x y z
N MET A 1 -23.74 -9.09 -12.94
CA MET A 1 -23.22 -7.80 -12.44
C MET A 1 -23.45 -7.58 -10.93
N HIS A 2 -24.46 -8.21 -10.30
CA HIS A 2 -24.71 -8.06 -8.85
C HIS A 2 -23.57 -8.60 -7.95
N ASP A 3 -22.99 -9.77 -8.27
CA ASP A 3 -21.94 -10.38 -7.43
C ASP A 3 -20.62 -9.61 -7.41
N HIS A 4 -20.24 -9.00 -8.53
CA HIS A 4 -18.96 -8.28 -8.62
C HIS A 4 -18.97 -6.96 -7.83
N ALA A 5 -20.10 -6.26 -7.83
CA ALA A 5 -20.27 -5.04 -7.04
C ALA A 5 -20.28 -5.35 -5.54
N GLN A 6 -20.98 -6.42 -5.12
CA GLN A 6 -20.96 -6.87 -3.72
C GLN A 6 -19.56 -7.30 -3.28
N SER A 7 -18.80 -7.97 -4.14
CA SER A 7 -17.40 -8.34 -3.87
C SER A 7 -16.51 -7.11 -3.61
N VAL A 8 -16.62 -6.06 -4.44
CA VAL A 8 -15.81 -4.84 -4.27
C VAL A 8 -16.14 -4.12 -2.97
N THR A 9 -17.43 -3.99 -2.62
CA THR A 9 -17.84 -3.32 -1.37
C THR A 9 -17.29 -4.04 -0.14
N VAL A 10 -17.35 -5.37 -0.10
CA VAL A 10 -16.81 -6.17 1.00
C VAL A 10 -15.29 -5.99 1.11
N LEU A 11 -14.58 -5.92 -0.01
CA LEU A 11 -13.13 -5.69 -0.01
C LEU A 11 -12.76 -4.28 0.48
N ILE A 12 -13.55 -3.27 0.12
CA ILE A 12 -13.36 -1.89 0.64
C ILE A 12 -13.56 -1.87 2.16
N GLN A 13 -14.60 -2.52 2.67
CA GLN A 13 -14.85 -2.63 4.11
C GLN A 13 -13.73 -3.40 4.81
N SER A 14 -13.24 -4.47 4.19
CA SER A 14 -12.11 -5.25 4.72
C SER A 14 -10.84 -4.41 4.81
N CYS A 15 -10.55 -3.58 3.79
CA CYS A 15 -9.45 -2.63 3.84
C CYS A 15 -9.64 -1.62 4.97
N ALA A 16 -10.85 -1.09 5.16
CA ALA A 16 -11.15 -0.16 6.26
C ALA A 16 -10.89 -0.79 7.64
N VAL A 17 -11.27 -2.05 7.83
CA VAL A 17 -10.96 -2.80 9.07
C VAL A 17 -9.45 -2.91 9.27
N LEU A 18 -8.68 -3.28 8.24
CA LEU A 18 -7.23 -3.38 8.33
C LEU A 18 -6.56 -2.03 8.63
N ILE A 19 -7.07 -0.95 8.00
CA ILE A 19 -6.59 0.42 8.25
C ILE A 19 -6.77 0.77 9.72
N ASN A 20 -7.94 0.54 10.29
CA ASN A 20 -8.24 0.84 11.69
C ASN A 20 -7.46 -0.06 12.66
N LEU A 21 -7.37 -1.36 12.36
CA LEU A 21 -6.63 -2.33 13.18
C LEU A 21 -5.14 -2.00 13.27
N CYS A 22 -4.55 -1.57 12.15
CA CYS A 22 -3.12 -1.26 12.03
C CYS A 22 -2.79 0.22 12.30
N ALA A 23 -3.76 1.02 12.74
CA ALA A 23 -3.56 2.42 13.12
C ALA A 23 -2.92 2.57 14.50
N GLY A 24 -2.35 3.75 14.75
CA GLY A 24 -1.64 4.07 16.00
C GLY A 24 -0.24 3.44 16.07
N ASP A 25 0.30 3.34 17.29
CA ASP A 25 1.71 3.01 17.50
C ASP A 25 1.99 1.54 17.88
N SER A 26 0.95 0.70 17.96
CA SER A 26 1.16 -0.74 18.23
C SER A 26 1.67 -1.45 16.98
N PHE A 27 2.95 -1.83 17.01
CA PHE A 27 3.58 -2.64 15.97
C PHE A 27 3.07 -4.08 15.97
N GLU A 28 2.66 -4.61 17.13
CA GLU A 28 2.16 -5.98 17.28
C GLU A 28 0.91 -6.22 16.44
N ARG A 29 -0.02 -5.26 16.38
CA ARG A 29 -1.23 -5.40 15.55
C ARG A 29 -0.91 -5.52 14.07
N ARG A 30 0.14 -4.82 13.60
CA ARG A 30 0.62 -4.88 12.22
C ARG A 30 1.25 -6.22 11.90
N ASP A 31 2.02 -6.77 12.84
CA ASP A 31 2.61 -8.10 12.73
C ASP A 31 1.55 -9.19 12.64
N HIS A 32 0.56 -9.17 13.55
CA HIS A 32 -0.55 -10.11 13.50
C HIS A 32 -1.32 -10.02 12.18
N ALA A 33 -1.59 -8.82 11.67
CA ALA A 33 -2.25 -8.66 10.37
C ALA A 33 -1.40 -9.25 9.23
N ALA A 34 -0.09 -9.00 9.21
CA ALA A 34 0.82 -9.54 8.19
C ALA A 34 0.97 -11.07 8.27
N MET A 35 0.93 -11.64 9.49
CA MET A 35 0.94 -13.09 9.73
C MET A 35 -0.38 -13.74 9.31
N ALA A 36 -1.51 -13.07 9.54
CA ALA A 36 -2.85 -13.52 9.14
C ALA A 36 -3.10 -13.44 7.62
N GLY A 37 -2.11 -13.06 6.81
CA GLY A 37 -2.23 -13.05 5.35
C GLY A 37 -2.86 -11.78 4.77
N ALA A 38 -2.88 -10.66 5.51
CA ALA A 38 -3.43 -9.41 4.99
C ALA A 38 -2.73 -8.91 3.72
N LEU A 39 -1.39 -9.00 3.65
CA LEU A 39 -0.62 -8.54 2.49
C LEU A 39 -0.98 -9.27 1.18
N PRO A 40 -0.96 -10.62 1.09
CA PRO A 40 -1.36 -11.31 -0.14
C PRO A 40 -2.85 -11.11 -0.46
N ALA A 41 -3.72 -11.00 0.54
CA ALA A 41 -5.14 -10.73 0.32
C ALA A 41 -5.38 -9.34 -0.30
N ILE A 42 -4.69 -8.30 0.19
CA ILE A 42 -4.75 -6.95 -0.40
C ILE A 42 -4.22 -6.98 -1.84
N ALA A 43 -3.09 -7.63 -2.09
CA ALA A 43 -2.51 -7.71 -3.43
C ALA A 43 -3.47 -8.40 -4.43
N ASP A 44 -4.09 -9.51 -4.02
CA ASP A 44 -5.08 -10.22 -4.84
C ASP A 44 -6.33 -9.35 -5.13
N ALA A 45 -6.84 -8.65 -4.11
CA ALA A 45 -7.94 -7.70 -4.26
C ALA A 45 -7.60 -6.58 -5.26
N MET A 46 -6.42 -6.00 -5.14
CA MET A 46 -5.93 -4.95 -6.06
C MET A 46 -5.90 -5.44 -7.51
N ARG A 47 -5.39 -6.65 -7.75
CA ARG A 47 -5.31 -7.25 -9.09
C ARG A 47 -6.68 -7.55 -9.67
N LYS A 48 -7.55 -8.23 -8.92
CA LYS A 48 -8.90 -8.63 -9.37
C LYS A 48 -9.80 -7.43 -9.64
N HIS A 49 -9.60 -6.35 -8.91
CA HIS A 49 -10.45 -5.16 -8.97
C HIS A 49 -9.64 -3.90 -9.29
N ILE A 50 -8.69 -4.04 -10.22
CA ILE A 50 -7.86 -2.93 -10.69
C ILE A 50 -8.69 -1.79 -11.30
N GLY A 51 -9.92 -2.04 -11.73
CA GLY A 51 -10.85 -1.02 -12.23
C GLY A 51 -11.48 -0.11 -11.17
N SER A 52 -11.37 -0.41 -9.87
CA SER A 52 -11.99 0.38 -8.81
C SER A 52 -10.96 1.32 -8.15
N PRO A 53 -10.93 2.62 -8.48
CA PRO A 53 -9.93 3.54 -7.91
C PRO A 53 -10.05 3.65 -6.38
N ILE A 54 -11.27 3.63 -5.85
CA ILE A 54 -11.53 3.67 -4.40
C ILE A 54 -10.90 2.47 -3.69
N LEU A 55 -11.05 1.26 -4.25
CA LEU A 55 -10.44 0.08 -3.65
C LEU A 55 -8.91 0.13 -3.75
N GLN A 56 -8.34 0.67 -4.83
CA GLN A 56 -6.88 0.85 -4.94
C GLN A 56 -6.36 1.82 -3.87
N GLU A 57 -7.00 2.98 -3.70
CA GLU A 57 -6.62 3.94 -2.65
C GLU A 57 -6.70 3.33 -1.25
N MET A 58 -7.79 2.64 -0.93
CA MET A 58 -7.96 1.97 0.35
C MET A 58 -6.92 0.86 0.58
N SER A 59 -6.58 0.12 -0.48
CA SER A 59 -5.53 -0.90 -0.43
C SER A 59 -4.16 -0.27 -0.17
N PHE A 60 -3.85 0.87 -0.79
CA PHE A 60 -2.61 1.62 -0.54
C PHE A 60 -2.50 2.06 0.93
N VAL A 61 -3.58 2.61 1.51
CA VAL A 61 -3.58 3.02 2.92
C VAL A 61 -3.43 1.82 3.85
N ALA A 62 -4.09 0.70 3.56
CA ALA A 62 -3.94 -0.54 4.32
C ALA A 62 -2.50 -1.05 4.28
N LEU A 63 -1.88 -1.10 3.10
CA LEU A 63 -0.48 -1.47 2.91
C LEU A 63 0.46 -0.55 3.70
N GLN A 64 0.25 0.76 3.66
CA GLN A 64 1.04 1.71 4.44
C GLN A 64 0.91 1.43 5.93
N ASN A 65 -0.31 1.26 6.45
CA ASN A 65 -0.49 1.02 7.88
C ASN A 65 0.10 -0.32 8.32
N ILE A 66 0.00 -1.39 7.53
CA ILE A 66 0.62 -2.68 7.85
C ILE A 66 2.15 -2.56 7.78
N CYS A 67 2.70 -1.99 6.73
CA CYS A 67 4.16 -1.97 6.50
C CYS A 67 4.88 -0.81 7.21
N PHE A 68 4.18 0.13 7.84
CA PHE A 68 4.82 1.22 8.59
C PHE A 68 5.53 0.68 9.83
N GLY A 69 6.73 1.19 10.07
CA GLY A 69 7.64 0.74 11.12
C GLY A 69 9.08 0.99 10.72
N ASN A 70 9.89 1.42 11.69
CA ASN A 70 11.34 1.59 11.55
C ASN A 70 12.11 0.53 12.35
N ASP A 71 11.38 -0.44 12.92
CA ASP A 71 11.85 -1.63 13.59
C ASP A 71 12.19 -2.75 12.60
N SER A 72 12.83 -3.82 13.08
CA SER A 72 13.13 -5.02 12.29
C SER A 72 11.86 -5.60 11.66
N ASN A 73 10.78 -5.69 12.44
CA ASN A 73 9.52 -6.25 11.96
C ASN A 73 8.93 -5.38 10.84
N GLY A 74 9.05 -4.04 10.92
CA GLY A 74 8.68 -3.13 9.84
C GLY A 74 9.48 -3.35 8.56
N ALA A 75 10.78 -3.65 8.66
CA ALA A 75 11.59 -4.03 7.51
C ALA A 75 11.11 -5.36 6.90
N ASP A 76 10.84 -6.36 7.73
CA ASP A 76 10.36 -7.68 7.28
C ASP A 76 8.99 -7.59 6.60
N ARG A 77 8.06 -6.79 7.13
CA ARG A 77 6.75 -6.55 6.51
C ARG A 77 6.88 -5.90 5.13
N LYS A 78 7.79 -4.92 4.97
CA LYS A 78 8.08 -4.29 3.66
C LYS A 78 8.69 -5.31 2.70
N ALA A 79 9.68 -6.08 3.14
CA ALA A 79 10.32 -7.12 2.32
C ALA A 79 9.29 -8.14 1.82
N LYS A 80 8.43 -8.65 2.71
CA LYS A 80 7.35 -9.57 2.37
C LYS A 80 6.36 -8.97 1.35
N ALA A 81 5.98 -7.70 1.51
CA ALA A 81 5.13 -7.02 0.53
C ALA A 81 5.80 -6.91 -0.85
N VAL A 82 7.10 -6.60 -0.87
CA VAL A 82 7.90 -6.54 -2.11
C VAL A 82 7.99 -7.92 -2.77
N GLU A 83 8.20 -8.99 -2.01
CA GLU A 83 8.22 -10.38 -2.51
C GLU A 83 6.88 -10.83 -3.10
N ILE A 84 5.75 -10.42 -2.51
CA ILE A 84 4.41 -10.67 -3.04
C ILE A 84 4.17 -9.98 -4.39
N GLY A 85 5.00 -8.98 -4.74
CA GLY A 85 4.90 -8.22 -5.99
C GLY A 85 4.06 -6.95 -5.88
N VAL A 86 3.76 -6.48 -4.65
CA VAL A 86 2.89 -5.32 -4.40
C VAL A 86 3.39 -4.04 -5.11
N LEU A 87 4.70 -3.87 -5.28
CA LEU A 87 5.26 -2.73 -6.03
C LEU A 87 4.72 -2.67 -7.47
N LYS A 88 4.65 -3.81 -8.16
CA LYS A 88 4.11 -3.90 -9.51
C LYS A 88 2.61 -3.61 -9.51
N ASP A 89 1.88 -4.14 -8.53
CA ASP A 89 0.43 -3.91 -8.42
C ASP A 89 0.11 -2.43 -8.21
N ILE A 90 0.88 -1.73 -7.35
CA ILE A 90 0.73 -0.28 -7.14
C ILE A 90 1.03 0.49 -8.43
N VAL A 91 2.13 0.18 -9.13
CA VAL A 91 2.49 0.86 -10.39
C VAL A 91 1.42 0.67 -11.45
N GLN A 92 0.85 -0.53 -11.58
CA GLN A 92 -0.22 -0.80 -12.53
C GLN A 92 -1.50 -0.04 -12.18
N ALA A 93 -1.88 0.00 -10.91
CA ALA A 93 -3.04 0.76 -10.45
C ALA A 93 -2.88 2.28 -10.70
N MET A 94 -1.71 2.84 -10.37
CA MET A 94 -1.40 4.26 -10.62
C MET A 94 -1.35 4.60 -12.11
N THR A 95 -0.88 3.67 -12.95
CA THR A 95 -0.88 3.85 -14.41
C THR A 95 -2.30 3.81 -14.97
N LYS A 96 -3.14 2.89 -14.46
CA LYS A 96 -4.52 2.75 -14.92
C LYS A 96 -5.40 3.95 -14.56
N HIS A 97 -5.22 4.50 -13.36
CA HIS A 97 -5.98 5.64 -12.83
C HIS A 97 -5.09 6.88 -12.75
N SER A 98 -4.30 7.13 -13.81
CA SER A 98 -3.34 8.24 -13.85
C SER A 98 -4.00 9.62 -13.84
N ASP A 99 -5.29 9.67 -14.13
CA ASP A 99 -6.18 10.84 -14.09
C ASP A 99 -6.76 11.12 -12.69
N VAL A 100 -6.55 10.21 -11.72
CA VAL A 100 -7.00 10.38 -10.33
C VAL A 100 -5.81 10.81 -9.48
N ASP A 101 -5.63 12.12 -9.33
CA ASP A 101 -4.48 12.72 -8.64
C ASP A 101 -4.26 12.18 -7.21
N SER A 102 -5.34 12.03 -6.44
CA SER A 102 -5.29 11.50 -5.06
C SER A 102 -4.72 10.08 -5.01
N LEU A 103 -5.09 9.23 -5.98
CA LEU A 103 -4.62 7.86 -6.09
C LEU A 103 -3.15 7.83 -6.45
N VAL A 104 -2.72 8.65 -7.41
CA VAL A 104 -1.31 8.75 -7.82
C VAL A 104 -0.44 9.30 -6.69
N GLU A 105 -0.92 10.29 -5.94
CA GLU A 105 -0.23 10.83 -4.77
C GLU A 105 -0.09 9.75 -3.67
N GLN A 106 -1.19 9.08 -3.34
CA GLN A 106 -1.20 8.03 -2.32
C GLN A 106 -0.35 6.83 -2.71
N GLY A 107 -0.43 6.38 -3.97
CA GLY A 107 0.38 5.31 -4.51
C GLY A 107 1.87 5.66 -4.49
N SER A 108 2.23 6.90 -4.83
CA SER A 108 3.61 7.40 -4.72
C SER A 108 4.11 7.35 -3.27
N SER A 109 3.29 7.74 -2.30
CA SER A 109 3.62 7.62 -0.88
C SER A 109 3.87 6.17 -0.46
N THR A 110 3.00 5.26 -0.91
CA THR A 110 3.10 3.82 -0.64
C THR A 110 4.37 3.21 -1.24
N LEU A 111 4.69 3.54 -2.51
CA LEU A 111 5.93 3.10 -3.15
C LEU A 111 7.16 3.56 -2.36
N ARG A 112 7.21 4.81 -1.93
CA ARG A 112 8.34 5.32 -1.13
C ARG A 112 8.46 4.63 0.23
N LEU A 113 7.34 4.33 0.88
CA LEU A 113 7.33 3.61 2.15
C LEU A 113 7.90 2.19 1.99
N LEU A 114 7.44 1.46 0.96
CA LEU A 114 7.86 0.08 0.71
C LEU A 114 9.28 -0.02 0.18
N VAL A 115 9.68 0.88 -0.72
CA VAL A 115 11.06 0.96 -1.24
C VAL A 115 12.03 1.38 -0.15
N GLY A 116 11.69 2.40 0.64
CA GLY A 116 12.56 2.94 1.68
C GLY A 116 13.97 3.26 1.14
N LYS A 117 14.99 2.63 1.74
CA LYS A 117 16.40 2.72 1.31
C LYS A 117 16.85 1.52 0.46
N ASP A 118 15.97 0.54 0.21
CA ASP A 118 16.31 -0.67 -0.52
C ASP A 118 16.42 -0.38 -2.02
N LYS A 119 17.65 -0.46 -2.54
CA LYS A 119 17.96 -0.27 -3.95
C LYS A 119 17.36 -1.36 -4.83
N SER A 120 17.26 -2.60 -4.34
CA SER A 120 16.62 -3.70 -5.06
C SER A 120 15.12 -3.45 -5.20
N ALA A 121 14.43 -3.10 -4.11
CA ALA A 121 13.03 -2.72 -4.17
C ALA A 121 12.79 -1.52 -5.10
N LYS A 122 13.68 -0.51 -5.06
CA LYS A 122 13.63 0.62 -5.99
C LYS A 122 13.73 0.18 -7.44
N GLN A 123 14.68 -0.70 -7.75
CA GLN A 123 14.86 -1.22 -9.10
C GLN A 123 13.64 -2.03 -9.54
N LYS A 124 13.09 -2.90 -8.68
CA LYS A 124 11.85 -3.64 -8.97
C LYS A 124 10.68 -2.73 -9.31
N ALA A 125 10.53 -1.59 -8.62
CA ALA A 125 9.49 -0.62 -8.96
C ALA A 125 9.73 0.02 -10.34
N LEU A 126 10.97 0.37 -10.67
CA LEU A 126 11.34 0.94 -11.97
C LEU A 126 11.13 -0.08 -13.10
N ASP A 127 11.54 -1.33 -12.90
CA ASP A 127 11.35 -2.44 -13.85
C ASP A 127 9.86 -2.74 -14.09
N ALA A 128 9.02 -2.48 -13.08
CA ALA A 128 7.56 -2.55 -13.21
C ALA A 128 6.95 -1.35 -13.95
N GLY A 129 7.74 -0.35 -14.33
CA GLY A 129 7.30 0.84 -15.06
C GLY A 129 6.99 2.06 -14.19
N ALA A 130 7.46 2.11 -12.93
CA ALA A 130 7.23 3.28 -12.08
C ALA A 130 7.84 4.54 -12.71
N ASN A 131 7.04 5.62 -12.80
CA ASN A 131 7.58 6.93 -13.12
C ASN A 131 8.61 7.32 -12.03
N PRO A 132 9.86 7.68 -12.38
CA PRO A 132 10.87 8.04 -11.40
C PRO A 132 10.44 9.16 -10.44
N LYS A 133 9.50 10.03 -10.84
CA LYS A 133 8.94 11.08 -9.97
C LYS A 133 8.14 10.52 -8.79
N TRP A 134 7.46 9.38 -8.94
CA TRP A 134 6.68 8.75 -7.86
C TRP A 134 7.58 8.32 -6.68
N LEU A 135 8.83 7.96 -6.98
CA LEU A 135 9.84 7.52 -6.02
C LEU A 135 10.64 8.67 -5.39
N LYS A 136 10.47 9.92 -5.86
CA LYS A 136 11.12 11.09 -5.26
C LYS A 136 10.36 11.54 -4.02
N THR A 137 11.07 11.88 -2.95
CA THR A 137 10.49 12.41 -1.72
C THR A 137 9.88 13.79 -1.96
N GLY A 138 8.58 13.83 -2.25
CA GLY A 138 7.76 15.04 -2.14
C GLY A 138 7.28 15.22 -0.70
N GLY A 139 7.95 16.10 0.04
CA GLY A 139 7.50 16.96 1.17
C GLY A 139 6.55 16.52 2.31
N PHE A 140 5.93 15.33 2.35
CA PHE A 140 4.73 15.15 3.21
C PHE A 140 4.79 14.06 4.30
N LEU A 141 5.83 13.23 4.37
CA LEU A 141 6.01 12.34 5.52
C LEU A 141 6.22 13.11 6.85
N SER A 142 6.44 14.44 6.79
CA SER A 142 6.48 15.32 7.96
C SER A 142 5.12 15.59 8.60
N ARG A 143 3.99 15.39 7.90
CA ARG A 143 2.66 15.82 8.39
C ARG A 143 1.95 14.81 9.29
N ARG A 144 2.33 13.53 9.26
CA ARG A 144 1.80 12.51 10.18
C ARG A 144 2.54 12.48 11.52
N LEU A 145 3.74 13.08 11.59
CA LEU A 145 4.56 13.19 12.79
C LEU A 145 4.31 14.47 13.60
N SER A 146 3.46 15.39 13.13
CA SER A 146 3.21 16.68 13.80
C SER A 146 1.90 16.73 14.62
N LYS A 147 1.19 15.62 14.79
CA LYS A 147 -0.09 15.59 15.54
C LYS A 147 -0.08 14.69 16.78
N SER A 148 1.10 14.29 17.24
CA SER A 148 1.27 13.46 18.45
C SER A 148 2.37 13.97 19.38
N GLY A 149 2.62 15.28 19.36
CA GLY A 149 3.43 15.99 20.36
C GLY A 149 2.57 16.95 21.17
#